data_AF-A0A8S3YJK4-F1
#
_entry.id   AF-A0A8S3YJK4-F1
#
_cell.length_a   1.000
_cell.length_b   1.000
_cell.length_c   1.000
_cell.angle_alpha   90.00
_cell.angle_beta   90.00
_cell.angle_gamma   90.00
#
_symmetry.space_group_name_H-M   'P 1'
#
loop_
_entity.id
_entity.type
_entity.pdbx_description
1 polymer ?
#
loop_
_entity_poly.entity_id
_entity_poly.type
_entity_poly.pdbx_seq_one_letter_code
_entity_poly.pdbx_strand_id
1 'polypeptide(L)'
;MASFAVTILLAVVWTLSASGQWVNNFDQVATFECTHGRALYLIRSIHDNYFEDRIWQFKCRTAYTTTSCFWTEFLNLWDQTLDYNCPGDNYINGIYSVHDNYYEDRRFSVKCCAAGHRPLKWCYLTDYINDWDGEMYFEAPGGYVIRGLQSHHDNSREDRRWKINLCWVV
;
A
#
# COMPACT_ATOMS: atom_id res chain seq x y z
N MET A 1 27.89 17.39 -57.73
CA MET A 1 26.68 17.00 -56.99
C MET A 1 27.14 16.35 -55.69
N ALA A 2 27.18 17.11 -54.58
CA ALA A 2 27.61 16.59 -53.29
C ALA A 2 26.40 16.03 -52.54
N SER A 3 26.43 14.75 -52.22
CA SER A 3 25.39 14.07 -51.43
C SER A 3 25.69 14.30 -49.95
N PHE A 4 24.78 14.98 -49.25
CA PHE A 4 24.82 15.10 -47.79
C PHE A 4 24.03 13.94 -47.19
N ALA A 5 24.73 13.00 -46.55
CA ALA A 5 24.10 11.98 -45.72
C ALA A 5 23.76 12.60 -44.35
N VAL A 6 22.47 12.77 -44.06
CA VAL A 6 21.97 13.14 -42.74
C VAL A 6 21.90 11.88 -41.89
N THR A 7 22.88 11.70 -41.01
CA THR A 7 22.82 10.67 -39.96
C THR A 7 21.84 11.11 -38.88
N ILE A 8 20.65 10.52 -38.86
CA ILE A 8 19.68 10.66 -37.78
C ILE A 8 20.23 9.89 -36.57
N LEU A 9 20.69 10.61 -35.55
CA LEU A 9 20.99 10.04 -34.24
C LEU A 9 19.66 9.67 -33.57
N LEU A 10 19.31 8.38 -33.59
CA LEU A 10 18.25 7.82 -32.76
C LEU A 10 18.70 7.92 -31.30
N ALA A 11 18.20 8.93 -30.59
CA ALA A 11 18.30 8.98 -29.14
C ALA A 11 17.48 7.82 -28.56
N VAL A 12 18.16 6.74 -28.18
CA VAL A 12 17.55 5.68 -27.37
C VAL A 12 17.33 6.28 -25.98
N VAL A 13 16.12 6.77 -25.73
CA VAL A 13 15.70 7.18 -24.39
C VAL A 13 15.53 5.90 -23.59
N TRP A 14 16.58 5.54 -22.84
CA TRP A 14 16.49 4.53 -21.79
C TRP A 14 15.53 5.09 -20.74
N THR A 15 14.28 4.64 -20.75
CA THR A 15 13.39 4.84 -19.62
C THR A 15 13.97 4.03 -18.47
N LEU A 16 14.64 4.71 -17.55
CA LEU A 16 14.98 4.14 -16.26
C LEU A 16 13.68 3.61 -15.66
N SER A 17 13.60 2.29 -15.52
CA SER A 17 12.46 1.61 -14.94
C SER A 17 12.19 2.23 -13.56
N ALA A 18 10.97 2.73 -13.35
CA ALA A 18 10.59 3.37 -12.10
C ALA A 18 10.74 2.38 -10.94
N SER A 19 11.84 2.47 -10.20
CA SER A 19 11.86 2.07 -8.81
C SER A 19 10.71 2.81 -8.13
N GLY A 20 9.81 2.06 -7.47
CA GLY A 20 8.47 2.53 -7.10
C GLY A 20 8.44 3.96 -6.58
N GLN A 21 7.55 4.77 -7.09
CA GLN A 21 7.39 6.14 -6.62
C GLN A 21 6.72 6.11 -5.25
N TRP A 22 7.21 6.92 -4.31
CA TRP A 22 6.47 7.25 -3.08
C TRP A 22 5.17 7.96 -3.47
N VAL A 23 4.06 7.60 -2.84
CA VAL A 23 2.74 8.14 -3.18
C VAL A 23 2.44 9.46 -2.45
N ASN A 24 3.26 9.81 -1.48
CA ASN A 24 3.19 11.05 -0.71
C ASN A 24 4.59 11.49 -0.24
N ASN A 25 4.69 12.76 0.14
CA ASN A 25 5.75 13.26 1.02
C ASN A 25 5.26 13.21 2.49
N PHE A 26 6.15 13.48 3.44
CA PHE A 26 5.79 13.65 4.85
C PHE A 26 4.76 14.78 5.03
N ASP A 27 3.88 14.63 6.02
CA ASP A 27 2.73 15.48 6.36
C ASP A 27 1.69 15.62 5.23
N GLN A 28 1.83 14.82 4.17
CA GLN A 28 0.91 14.82 3.03
C GLN A 28 0.01 13.60 3.03
N VAL A 29 -1.15 13.79 2.42
CA VAL A 29 -2.13 12.73 2.16
C VAL A 29 -1.47 11.61 1.33
N ALA A 30 -1.62 10.37 1.80
CA ALA A 30 -1.27 9.20 1.01
C ALA A 30 -2.55 8.66 0.35
N THR A 31 -2.57 8.58 -0.97
CA THR A 31 -3.69 8.00 -1.72
C THR A 31 -3.16 7.09 -2.82
N PHE A 32 -3.65 5.87 -2.87
CA PHE A 32 -3.25 4.90 -3.87
C PHE A 32 -4.35 3.89 -4.15
N GLU A 33 -4.53 3.57 -5.42
CA GLU A 33 -5.46 2.55 -5.87
C GLU A 33 -4.83 1.70 -6.97
N CYS A 34 -4.96 0.38 -6.84
CA CYS A 34 -4.63 -0.52 -7.93
C CYS A 34 -5.71 -0.46 -9.02
N THR A 35 -5.29 -0.35 -10.29
CA THR A 35 -6.20 -0.46 -11.44
C THR A 35 -7.05 -1.74 -11.35
N HIS A 36 -8.25 -1.72 -11.94
CA HIS A 36 -9.16 -2.86 -11.95
C HIS A 36 -8.47 -4.19 -12.32
N GLY A 37 -8.88 -5.29 -11.68
CA GLY A 37 -8.25 -6.60 -11.92
C GLY A 37 -6.93 -6.82 -11.18
N ARG A 38 -6.55 -5.92 -10.27
CA ARG A 38 -5.28 -6.01 -9.52
C ARG A 38 -5.52 -5.90 -8.02
N ALA A 39 -4.64 -6.55 -7.26
CA ALA A 39 -4.58 -6.46 -5.81
C ALA A 39 -3.26 -5.83 -5.38
N LEU A 40 -3.31 -5.16 -4.24
CA LEU A 40 -2.13 -4.69 -3.54
C LEU A 40 -1.34 -5.92 -3.06
N TYR A 41 -0.05 -5.96 -3.37
CA TYR A 41 0.82 -7.05 -2.88
C TYR A 41 2.08 -6.57 -2.19
N LEU A 42 2.54 -5.34 -2.47
CA LEU A 42 3.67 -4.75 -1.79
C LEU A 42 3.23 -3.51 -1.05
N ILE A 43 3.59 -3.44 0.24
CA ILE A 43 3.50 -2.24 1.06
C ILE A 43 4.91 -1.95 1.56
N ARG A 44 5.39 -0.73 1.29
CA ARG A 44 6.64 -0.21 1.83
C ARG A 44 6.39 1.16 2.45
N SER A 45 7.02 1.42 3.58
CA SER A 45 6.93 2.71 4.26
C SER A 45 8.22 3.06 5.00
N ILE A 46 8.57 4.34 5.03
CA ILE A 46 9.69 4.88 5.81
C ILE A 46 9.13 5.96 6.73
N HIS A 47 9.56 5.95 7.99
CA HIS A 47 9.29 6.95 9.01
C HIS A 47 10.46 7.95 9.10
N ASP A 48 10.18 9.18 9.50
CA ASP A 48 11.18 10.22 9.76
C ASP A 48 10.84 10.98 11.04
N ASN A 49 11.77 10.99 12.00
CA ASN A 49 11.57 11.59 13.33
C ASN A 49 11.47 13.12 13.34
N TYR A 50 11.82 13.83 12.25
CA TYR A 50 11.61 15.28 12.21
C TYR A 50 10.14 15.61 11.92
N PHE A 51 9.53 14.81 11.05
CA PHE A 51 8.12 14.96 10.68
C PHE A 51 7.19 14.12 11.57
N GLU A 52 7.72 13.11 12.25
CA GLU A 52 6.95 12.07 12.95
C GLU A 52 5.83 11.52 12.06
N ASP A 53 6.21 11.25 10.80
CA ASP A 53 5.30 10.80 9.76
C ASP A 53 5.94 9.72 8.88
N ARG A 54 5.07 9.02 8.16
CA ARG A 54 5.43 7.96 7.21
C ARG A 54 5.11 8.34 5.77
N ILE A 55 6.06 8.10 4.87
CA ILE A 55 5.82 8.03 3.42
C ILE A 55 5.53 6.60 2.98
N TRP A 56 4.74 6.46 1.92
CA TRP A 56 4.19 5.17 1.51
C TRP A 56 4.49 4.85 0.06
N GLN A 57 4.78 3.58 -0.22
CA GLN A 57 4.94 3.04 -1.55
C GLN A 57 4.15 1.74 -1.64
N PHE A 58 3.41 1.59 -2.72
CA PHE A 58 2.59 0.43 -2.97
C PHE A 58 2.88 -0.15 -4.36
N LYS A 59 2.72 -1.47 -4.50
CA LYS A 59 2.67 -2.10 -5.82
C LYS A 59 1.50 -3.04 -5.95
N CYS A 60 1.03 -3.14 -7.19
CA CYS A 60 -0.09 -3.96 -7.57
C CYS A 60 0.37 -5.15 -8.41
N ARG A 61 -0.28 -6.29 -8.24
CA ARG A 61 -0.15 -7.43 -9.14
C ARG A 61 -1.51 -7.84 -9.66
N THR A 62 -1.51 -8.53 -10.78
CA THR A 62 -2.74 -9.13 -11.32
C THR A 62 -3.37 -10.00 -10.24
N ALA A 63 -4.66 -9.81 -10.04
CA ALA A 63 -5.47 -10.61 -9.15
C ALA A 63 -6.74 -11.06 -9.88
N TYR A 64 -7.35 -12.11 -9.38
CA TYR A 64 -8.58 -12.65 -9.95
C TYR A 64 -9.76 -11.88 -9.37
N THR A 65 -10.11 -10.74 -9.98
CA THR A 65 -11.02 -9.77 -9.34
C THR A 65 -12.23 -9.45 -10.20
N THR A 66 -13.25 -8.94 -9.52
CA THR A 66 -14.35 -8.20 -10.16
C THR A 66 -14.12 -6.70 -10.04
N THR A 67 -15.03 -5.90 -10.62
CA THR A 67 -15.09 -4.44 -10.49
C THR A 67 -15.87 -3.98 -9.25
N SER A 68 -16.40 -4.90 -8.44
CA SER A 68 -17.16 -4.56 -7.24
C SER A 68 -16.21 -4.19 -6.11
N CYS A 69 -16.17 -2.90 -5.79
CA CYS A 69 -15.31 -2.34 -4.76
C CYS A 69 -16.03 -1.23 -4.00
N PHE A 70 -15.60 -0.98 -2.76
CA PHE A 70 -16.03 0.16 -1.97
C PHE A 70 -14.89 0.67 -1.08
N TRP A 71 -14.90 1.97 -0.83
CA TRP A 71 -14.04 2.58 0.19
C TRP A 71 -14.71 2.47 1.55
N THR A 72 -13.91 2.21 2.57
CA THR A 72 -14.35 2.33 3.97
C THR A 72 -14.36 3.80 4.39
N GLU A 73 -15.02 4.08 5.51
CA GLU A 73 -14.71 5.29 6.30
C GLU A 73 -13.30 5.16 6.93
N PHE A 74 -12.90 6.11 7.77
CA PHE A 74 -11.68 5.97 8.55
C PHE A 74 -11.80 4.80 9.54
N LEU A 75 -10.82 3.91 9.51
CA LEU A 75 -10.80 2.67 10.27
C LEU A 75 -10.25 2.82 11.68
N ASN A 76 -9.61 3.96 11.97
CA ASN A 76 -9.06 4.29 13.27
C ASN A 76 -9.26 5.78 13.58
N LEU A 77 -9.24 6.09 14.87
CA LEU A 77 -9.01 7.45 15.37
C LEU A 77 -7.50 7.68 15.54
N TRP A 78 -7.12 8.92 15.81
CA TRP A 78 -5.76 9.28 16.22
C TRP A 78 -5.37 8.55 17.50
N ASP A 79 -4.11 8.13 17.60
CA ASP A 79 -3.49 7.38 18.70
C ASP A 79 -4.15 6.02 18.99
N GLN A 80 -5.14 5.64 18.20
CA GLN A 80 -5.86 4.38 18.39
C GLN A 80 -5.34 3.30 17.45
N THR A 81 -5.54 2.07 17.89
CA THR A 81 -5.25 0.88 17.08
C THR A 81 -6.13 0.83 15.84
N LEU A 82 -5.58 0.31 14.76
CA LEU A 82 -6.32 -0.14 13.60
C LEU A 82 -6.39 -1.67 13.65
N ASP A 83 -7.59 -2.24 13.55
CA ASP A 83 -7.78 -3.68 13.35
C ASP A 83 -8.96 -3.89 12.39
N TYR A 84 -8.64 -4.21 11.13
CA TYR A 84 -9.66 -4.30 10.11
C TYR A 84 -9.37 -5.38 9.07
N ASN A 85 -10.42 -6.09 8.70
CA ASN A 85 -10.45 -6.99 7.56
C ASN A 85 -11.58 -6.61 6.62
N CYS A 86 -11.31 -6.63 5.32
CA CYS A 86 -12.38 -6.51 4.34
C CYS A 86 -13.44 -7.63 4.55
N PRO A 87 -14.74 -7.32 4.46
CA PRO A 87 -15.81 -8.28 4.72
C PRO A 87 -15.90 -9.33 3.61
N GLY A 88 -16.37 -10.53 3.96
CA GLY A 88 -16.49 -11.64 3.02
C GLY A 88 -15.16 -12.00 2.35
N ASP A 89 -15.24 -12.37 1.07
CA ASP A 89 -14.10 -12.71 0.20
C ASP A 89 -13.54 -11.48 -0.52
N ASN A 90 -13.45 -10.36 0.20
CA ASN A 90 -12.87 -9.12 -0.31
C ASN A 90 -11.41 -8.95 0.16
N TYR A 91 -10.64 -8.22 -0.63
CA TYR A 91 -9.24 -7.90 -0.36
C TYR A 91 -8.98 -6.40 -0.53
N ILE A 92 -7.87 -5.93 0.03
CA ILE A 92 -7.43 -4.53 -0.04
C ILE A 92 -6.82 -4.27 -1.43
N ASN A 93 -7.42 -3.31 -2.13
CA ASN A 93 -7.00 -2.85 -3.45
C ASN A 93 -6.36 -1.45 -3.40
N GLY A 94 -6.75 -0.62 -2.42
CA GLY A 94 -6.28 0.76 -2.29
C GLY A 94 -6.21 1.21 -0.83
N ILE A 95 -5.44 2.26 -0.60
CA ILE A 95 -5.21 2.88 0.71
C ILE A 95 -5.42 4.39 0.55
N TYR A 96 -6.07 4.98 1.55
CA TYR A 96 -6.15 6.43 1.75
C TYR A 96 -5.75 6.73 3.19
N SER A 97 -4.91 7.74 3.39
CA SER A 97 -4.46 8.13 4.72
C SER A 97 -4.16 9.61 4.81
N VAL A 98 -4.52 10.19 5.96
CA VAL A 98 -4.24 11.57 6.33
C VAL A 98 -3.43 11.58 7.62
N HIS A 99 -2.47 12.50 7.71
CA HIS A 99 -1.64 12.78 8.88
C HIS A 99 -2.12 14.06 9.57
N ASP A 100 -1.83 14.19 10.86
CA ASP A 100 -2.14 15.37 11.66
C ASP A 100 -0.98 15.67 12.62
N ASN A 101 -0.36 16.84 12.48
CA ASN A 101 0.82 17.25 13.26
C ASN A 101 0.54 17.54 14.75
N TYR A 102 -0.72 17.56 15.20
CA TYR A 102 -0.99 17.67 16.65
C TYR A 102 -0.91 16.29 17.32
N TYR A 103 -1.38 15.25 16.64
CA TYR A 103 -1.30 13.87 17.12
C TYR A 103 -0.01 13.17 16.67
N GLU A 104 0.66 13.68 15.64
CA GLU A 104 1.77 13.03 14.94
C GLU A 104 1.45 11.59 14.54
N ASP A 105 0.23 11.43 14.02
CA ASP A 105 -0.35 10.14 13.73
C ASP A 105 -1.14 10.17 12.41
N ARG A 106 -1.46 8.99 11.89
CA ARG A 106 -2.23 8.79 10.68
C ARG A 106 -3.55 8.07 10.93
N ARG A 107 -4.61 8.54 10.25
CA ARG A 107 -5.85 7.78 10.04
C ARG A 107 -5.84 7.12 8.67
N PHE A 108 -6.47 5.96 8.58
CA PHE A 108 -6.46 5.13 7.38
C PHE A 108 -7.87 4.73 6.96
N SER A 109 -8.10 4.74 5.65
CA SER A 109 -9.21 4.09 4.96
C SER A 109 -8.65 3.13 3.91
N VAL A 110 -9.41 2.09 3.59
CA VAL A 110 -9.00 1.10 2.57
C VAL A 110 -10.10 0.94 1.54
N LYS A 111 -9.69 0.60 0.31
CA LYS A 111 -10.60 0.13 -0.72
C LYS A 111 -10.66 -1.38 -0.70
N CYS A 112 -11.83 -1.93 -0.36
CA CYS A 112 -12.09 -3.36 -0.44
C CYS A 112 -12.68 -3.70 -1.80
N CYS A 113 -12.13 -4.70 -2.47
CA CYS A 113 -12.65 -5.23 -3.74
C CYS A 113 -12.94 -6.73 -3.62
N ALA A 114 -13.99 -7.18 -4.29
CA ALA A 114 -14.36 -8.60 -4.27
C ALA A 114 -13.44 -9.46 -5.15
N ALA A 115 -13.04 -10.62 -4.61
CA ALA A 115 -12.34 -11.68 -5.35
C ALA A 115 -13.25 -12.42 -6.36
N GLY A 116 -14.49 -11.95 -6.56
CA GLY A 116 -15.44 -12.54 -7.47
C GLY A 116 -15.94 -13.90 -6.99
N HIS A 117 -15.88 -14.91 -7.85
CA HIS A 117 -16.28 -16.28 -7.51
C HIS A 117 -15.18 -17.09 -6.82
N ARG A 118 -14.02 -16.47 -6.52
CA ARG A 118 -12.91 -17.13 -5.87
C ARG A 118 -12.92 -16.87 -4.36
N PRO A 119 -13.11 -17.91 -3.53
CA PRO A 119 -13.12 -17.72 -2.09
C PRO A 119 -11.71 -17.48 -1.54
N LEU A 120 -11.63 -16.72 -0.46
CA LEU A 120 -10.40 -16.50 0.29
C LEU A 120 -10.28 -17.58 1.38
N LYS A 121 -9.18 -18.33 1.38
CA LYS A 121 -8.92 -19.44 2.31
C LYS A 121 -7.53 -19.34 2.93
N TRP A 122 -7.28 -20.19 3.92
CA TRP A 122 -5.98 -20.28 4.61
C TRP A 122 -5.45 -18.92 5.05
N CYS A 123 -6.34 -18.13 5.65
CA CYS A 123 -6.00 -16.80 6.11
C CYS A 123 -5.15 -16.85 7.37
N TYR A 124 -4.17 -15.97 7.46
CA TYR A 124 -3.35 -15.81 8.66
C TYR A 124 -2.89 -14.37 8.82
N LEU A 125 -2.72 -13.98 10.09
CA LEU A 125 -2.13 -12.71 10.48
C LEU A 125 -0.62 -12.90 10.63
N THR A 126 0.18 -11.99 10.08
CA THR A 126 1.63 -11.99 10.28
C THR A 126 2.00 -11.54 11.70
N ASP A 127 3.26 -11.75 12.08
CA ASP A 127 3.87 -10.93 13.12
C ASP A 127 4.07 -9.48 12.64
N TYR A 128 4.62 -8.61 13.50
CA TYR A 128 4.93 -7.24 13.11
C TYR A 128 5.91 -7.24 11.93
N ILE A 129 5.56 -6.51 10.87
CA ILE A 129 6.35 -6.41 9.63
C ILE A 129 7.32 -5.22 9.65
N ASN A 130 7.39 -4.51 10.77
CA ASN A 130 8.34 -3.44 11.04
C ASN A 130 8.52 -3.25 12.55
N ASP A 131 9.67 -2.69 12.91
CA ASP A 131 9.91 -2.07 14.22
C ASP A 131 9.55 -0.59 14.19
N TRP A 132 9.52 0.04 15.37
CA TRP A 132 9.34 1.48 15.52
C TRP A 132 10.48 2.25 14.88
N ASP A 133 10.18 3.42 14.31
CA ASP A 133 11.10 4.32 13.61
C ASP A 133 11.83 3.61 12.44
N GLY A 134 11.33 2.42 12.09
CA GLY A 134 11.94 1.48 11.20
C GLY A 134 11.25 1.47 9.84
N GLU A 135 12.04 1.13 8.83
CA GLU A 135 11.51 0.82 7.52
C GLU A 135 10.54 -0.37 7.59
N MET A 136 9.39 -0.20 6.97
CA MET A 136 8.44 -1.27 6.71
C MET A 136 8.61 -1.73 5.27
N TYR A 137 8.79 -3.03 5.07
CA TYR A 137 8.79 -3.66 3.75
C TYR A 137 8.08 -5.01 3.81
N PHE A 138 6.99 -5.14 3.06
CA PHE A 138 6.25 -6.39 2.98
C PHE A 138 5.82 -6.69 1.55
N GLU A 139 6.06 -7.93 1.13
CA GLU A 139 5.59 -8.47 -0.13
C GLU A 139 4.76 -9.74 0.13
N ALA A 140 3.47 -9.70 -0.22
CA ALA A 140 2.60 -10.85 -0.10
C ALA A 140 3.10 -11.96 -1.05
N PRO A 141 3.20 -13.23 -0.62
CA PRO A 141 3.59 -14.33 -1.50
C PRO A 141 2.62 -14.52 -2.66
N GLY A 142 3.07 -15.11 -3.77
CA GLY A 142 2.20 -15.44 -4.91
C GLY A 142 0.98 -16.26 -4.47
N GLY A 143 -0.19 -15.99 -5.04
CA GLY A 143 -1.46 -16.65 -4.68
C GLY A 143 -2.15 -16.09 -3.43
N TYR A 144 -1.45 -15.30 -2.60
CA TYR A 144 -2.07 -14.57 -1.49
C TYR A 144 -2.59 -13.19 -1.90
N VAL A 145 -3.56 -12.68 -1.17
CA VAL A 145 -3.99 -11.27 -1.21
C VAL A 145 -3.99 -10.70 0.21
N ILE A 146 -3.73 -9.39 0.30
CA ILE A 146 -3.84 -8.66 1.56
C ILE A 146 -5.33 -8.41 1.82
N ARG A 147 -5.88 -9.05 2.86
CA ARG A 147 -7.29 -8.93 3.24
C ARG A 147 -7.52 -7.84 4.29
N GLY A 148 -6.54 -7.60 5.14
CA GLY A 148 -6.68 -6.73 6.30
C GLY A 148 -5.35 -6.19 6.80
N LEU A 149 -5.45 -5.15 7.62
CA LEU A 149 -4.33 -4.48 8.27
C LEU A 149 -4.61 -4.47 9.77
N GLN A 150 -3.56 -4.64 10.56
CA GLN A 150 -3.58 -4.27 11.98
C GLN A 150 -2.41 -3.34 12.26
N SER A 151 -2.64 -2.32 13.08
CA SER A 151 -1.62 -1.37 13.46
C SER A 151 -1.81 -0.84 14.87
N HIS A 152 -0.70 -0.57 15.54
CA HIS A 152 -0.64 0.02 16.86
C HIS A 152 0.29 1.24 16.84
N HIS A 153 -0.19 2.35 17.42
CA HIS A 153 0.52 3.61 17.58
C HIS A 153 1.17 3.69 18.97
N ASP A 154 2.31 4.37 19.06
CA ASP A 154 3.02 4.63 20.31
C ASP A 154 3.40 6.11 20.43
N ASN A 155 2.76 6.85 21.33
CA ASN A 155 2.94 8.29 21.47
C ASN A 155 4.32 8.72 22.01
N SER A 156 5.19 7.79 22.42
CA SER A 156 6.57 8.16 22.78
C SER A 156 7.48 8.20 21.55
N ARG A 157 7.06 7.55 20.47
CA ARG A 157 7.78 7.45 19.20
C ARG A 157 7.05 8.12 18.06
N GLU A 158 5.77 8.43 18.24
CA GLU A 158 4.88 9.01 17.21
C GLU A 158 4.98 8.20 15.90
N ASP A 159 4.87 6.88 16.06
CA ASP A 159 5.03 5.92 15.00
C ASP A 159 4.04 4.75 15.14
N ARG A 160 3.90 3.99 14.05
CA ARG A 160 3.03 2.81 13.93
C ARG A 160 3.79 1.55 13.54
N ARG A 161 3.53 0.46 14.27
CA ARG A 161 3.87 -0.90 13.83
C ARG A 161 2.70 -1.57 13.14
N TRP A 162 2.99 -2.46 12.19
CA TRP A 162 2.01 -3.04 11.29
C TRP A 162 2.05 -4.57 11.29
N LYS A 163 0.88 -5.19 11.13
CA LYS A 163 0.70 -6.60 10.79
C LYS A 163 -0.27 -6.69 9.61
N ILE A 164 -0.15 -7.75 8.82
CA ILE A 164 -0.93 -7.97 7.62
C ILE A 164 -1.75 -9.24 7.76
N ASN A 165 -3.04 -9.18 7.45
CA ASN A 165 -3.85 -10.38 7.28
C ASN A 165 -3.83 -10.80 5.82
N LEU A 166 -3.25 -11.96 5.54
CA LEU A 166 -3.15 -12.55 4.21
C LEU A 166 -4.18 -13.67 4.07
N CYS A 167 -4.73 -13.84 2.87
CA CYS A 167 -5.50 -15.03 2.50
C CYS A 167 -5.07 -15.57 1.14
N TRP A 168 -5.09 -16.89 0.99
CA TRP A 168 -4.89 -17.55 -0.29
C TRP A 168 -6.16 -17.46 -1.14
N VAL A 169 -6.00 -17.18 -2.43
CA VAL A 169 -7.10 -17.16 -3.40
C VAL A 169 -7.24 -18.54 -4.04
N VAL A 170 -8.41 -19.16 -3.90
CA VAL A 170 -8.73 -20.48 -4.49
C VAL A 170 -9.34 -20.33 -5.89
#